data_AF-A0A948BE16-F1
#
_entry.id   AF-A0A948BE16-F1
#
_cell.length_a   1.000
_cell.length_b   1.000
_cell.length_c   1.000
_cell.angle_alpha   90.00
_cell.angle_beta   90.00
_cell.angle_gamma   90.00
#
_symmetry.space_group_name_H-M   'P 1'
#
loop_
_entity.id
_entity.type
_entity.pdbx_description
1 polymer ?
#
loop_
_entity_poly.entity_id
_entity_poly.type
_entity_poly.pdbx_seq_one_letter_code
_entity_poly.pdbx_strand_id
1 'polypeptide(L)'
;MKCKSVLLFFALLFFVSVLPAFAGGCLNGSCHKTLLESRYVHGPVAAEAAGVNGCAMCHESAGPACTADKGGKFKPFKKSQEMCQACHVKGTGSVHSDGKLDCLKCHDPHGSETSGQMQREK
;
A
#
# COMPACT_ATOMS: atom_id res chain seq x y z
N MET A 1 -12.86 61.71 9.96
CA MET A 1 -13.36 60.37 10.37
C MET A 1 -13.45 59.47 9.15
N LYS A 2 -12.96 58.22 9.27
CA LYS A 2 -13.29 57.04 8.45
C LYS A 2 -12.83 57.02 6.99
N CYS A 3 -11.58 56.58 6.74
CA CYS A 3 -11.21 55.93 5.47
C CYS A 3 -9.94 55.07 5.57
N LYS A 4 -9.77 54.31 6.68
CA LYS A 4 -8.64 53.38 6.85
C LYS A 4 -9.05 51.90 6.96
N SER A 5 -10.35 51.60 6.88
CA SER A 5 -10.87 50.26 7.24
C SER A 5 -11.14 49.33 6.06
N VAL A 6 -11.01 49.79 4.81
CA VAL A 6 -11.37 48.97 3.62
C VAL A 6 -10.19 48.15 3.09
N LEU A 7 -8.94 48.52 3.43
CA LEU A 7 -7.74 47.81 2.95
C LEU A 7 -7.41 46.53 3.74
N LEU A 8 -8.08 46.26 4.86
CA LEU A 8 -7.85 45.05 5.67
C LEU A 8 -8.83 43.90 5.38
N PHE A 9 -9.82 44.09 4.52
CA PHE A 9 -10.81 43.03 4.22
C PHE A 9 -10.43 42.13 3.05
N PHE A 10 -9.51 42.56 2.17
CA PHE A 10 -9.13 41.77 0.98
C PHE A 10 -7.93 40.84 1.21
N ALA A 11 -7.21 40.98 2.32
CA ALA A 11 -6.07 40.11 2.65
C ALA A 11 -6.51 38.77 3.28
N LEU A 12 -7.80 38.59 3.60
CA LEU A 12 -8.31 37.39 4.29
C LEU A 12 -8.93 36.32 3.37
N LEU A 13 -8.91 36.52 2.04
CA LEU A 13 -9.48 35.57 1.07
C LEU A 13 -8.43 34.69 0.36
N PHE A 14 -7.15 34.82 0.71
CA PHE A 14 -6.06 34.00 0.14
C PHE A 14 -5.68 32.79 1.00
N PHE A 15 -6.53 32.41 1.95
CA PHE A 15 -6.39 31.15 2.70
C PHE A 15 -7.59 30.24 2.41
N VAL A 16 -7.98 30.13 1.14
CA VAL A 16 -8.74 28.96 0.68
C VAL A 16 -7.78 27.78 0.81
N SER A 17 -7.86 27.15 1.97
CA SER A 17 -7.24 25.89 2.30
C SER A 17 -7.48 24.91 1.15
N VAL A 18 -6.43 24.68 0.36
CA VAL A 18 -6.31 23.50 -0.48
C VAL A 18 -6.24 22.32 0.50
N LEU A 19 -7.41 21.86 0.95
CA LEU A 19 -7.50 20.57 1.62
C LEU A 19 -6.93 19.56 0.62
N PRO A 20 -5.86 18.83 0.95
CA PRO A 20 -5.37 17.81 0.05
C PRO A 20 -6.55 16.86 -0.16
N ALA A 21 -7.01 16.75 -1.41
CA ALA A 21 -7.90 15.68 -1.79
C ALA A 21 -7.16 14.40 -1.42
N PHE A 22 -7.58 13.73 -0.36
CA PHE A 22 -7.02 12.44 0.01
C PHE A 22 -7.33 11.50 -1.17
N ALA A 23 -6.36 11.33 -2.07
CA ALA A 23 -6.35 10.19 -2.95
C ALA A 23 -6.43 8.97 -2.04
N GLY A 24 -7.59 8.30 -2.04
CA GLY A 24 -7.83 7.16 -1.17
C GLY A 24 -6.84 6.04 -1.51
N GLY A 25 -5.85 5.83 -0.65
CA GLY A 25 -4.98 4.66 -0.69
C GLY A 25 -5.71 3.42 -0.17
N CYS A 26 -5.12 2.25 -0.40
CA CYS A 26 -5.71 0.97 -0.03
C CYS A 26 -5.84 0.76 1.48
N LEU A 27 -5.05 1.48 2.29
CA LEU A 27 -5.07 1.42 3.76
C LEU A 27 -5.86 2.56 4.41
N ASN A 28 -6.35 3.52 3.63
CA ASN A 28 -7.13 4.65 4.13
C ASN A 28 -8.55 4.22 4.52
N GLY A 29 -9.17 4.91 5.48
CA GLY A 29 -10.56 4.64 5.90
C GLY A 29 -10.78 3.42 6.79
N SER A 30 -9.71 2.78 7.28
CA SER A 30 -9.74 1.60 8.16
C SER A 30 -10.18 0.27 7.53
N CYS A 31 -10.47 0.23 6.22
CA CYS A 31 -11.00 -0.99 5.59
C CYS A 31 -9.96 -2.12 5.47
N HIS A 32 -8.69 -1.83 5.15
CA HIS A 32 -7.63 -2.85 5.03
C HIS A 32 -6.47 -2.67 6.01
N LYS A 33 -6.68 -1.96 7.12
CA LYS A 33 -5.62 -1.73 8.12
C LYS A 33 -5.07 -3.03 8.74
N THR A 34 -5.84 -4.11 8.70
CA THR A 34 -5.41 -5.43 9.16
C THR A 34 -4.17 -5.96 8.42
N LEU A 35 -3.90 -5.48 7.21
CA LEU A 35 -2.67 -5.82 6.47
C LEU A 35 -1.40 -5.26 7.13
N LEU A 36 -1.53 -4.35 8.10
CA LEU A 36 -0.41 -3.80 8.89
C LEU A 36 -0.26 -4.47 10.26
N GLU A 37 -1.13 -5.42 10.61
CA GLU A 37 -1.15 -5.99 11.97
C GLU A 37 -0.06 -7.04 12.19
N SER A 38 0.59 -7.52 11.13
CA SER A 38 1.66 -8.50 11.27
C SER A 38 2.92 -7.94 11.92
N ARG A 39 3.56 -8.75 12.77
CA ARG A 39 4.83 -8.37 13.43
C ARG A 39 5.91 -7.92 12.44
N TYR A 40 5.99 -8.59 11.30
CA TYR A 40 6.88 -8.25 10.19
C TYR A 40 6.06 -7.88 8.97
N VAL A 41 5.76 -6.59 8.80
CA VAL A 41 5.07 -6.05 7.62
C VAL A 41 6.04 -5.97 6.44
N HIS A 42 5.59 -6.39 5.27
CA HIS A 42 6.40 -6.29 4.05
C HIS A 42 6.56 -4.84 3.59
N GLY A 43 7.76 -4.48 3.10
CA GLY A 43 8.13 -3.10 2.77
C GLY A 43 7.12 -2.33 1.90
N PRO A 44 6.61 -2.90 0.80
CA PRO A 44 5.57 -2.27 -0.02
C PRO A 44 4.26 -1.98 0.73
N VAL A 45 3.86 -2.82 1.70
CA VAL A 45 2.67 -2.57 2.53
C VAL A 45 2.92 -1.42 3.49
N ALA A 46 4.11 -1.38 4.12
CA ALA A 46 4.51 -0.25 4.95
C ALA A 46 4.62 1.06 4.16
N ALA A 47 5.07 1.00 2.89
CA ALA A 47 5.14 2.15 2.00
C ALA A 47 3.74 2.71 1.67
N GLU A 48 2.74 1.85 1.50
CA GLU A 48 1.33 2.27 1.37
C GLU A 48 0.85 3.07 2.58
N ALA A 49 1.21 2.63 3.80
CA ALA A 49 0.87 3.37 5.01
C ALA A 49 1.55 4.75 5.09
N ALA A 50 2.70 4.90 4.42
CA ALA A 50 3.42 6.16 4.28
C ALA A 50 2.92 7.04 3.10
N GLY A 51 1.83 6.64 2.43
CA GLY A 51 1.24 7.39 1.31
C GLY A 51 1.93 7.20 -0.04
N VAL A 52 2.82 6.22 -0.16
CA VAL A 52 3.37 5.77 -1.45
C VAL A 52 2.42 4.72 -2.02
N ASN A 53 2.20 4.67 -3.33
CA ASN A 53 1.31 3.66 -3.95
C ASN A 53 1.95 2.25 -3.96
N GLY A 54 2.13 1.67 -2.78
CA GLY A 54 2.85 0.43 -2.54
C GLY A 54 2.05 -0.80 -2.96
N CYS A 55 0.71 -0.75 -2.84
CA CYS A 55 -0.15 -1.84 -3.29
C CYS A 55 -0.06 -2.05 -4.81
N ALA A 56 0.05 -0.96 -5.58
CA ALA A 56 0.18 -1.03 -7.04
C ALA A 56 1.52 -1.61 -7.52
N MET A 57 2.50 -1.76 -6.63
CA MET A 57 3.75 -2.45 -6.97
C MET A 57 3.55 -3.96 -7.17
N CYS A 58 2.45 -4.53 -6.66
CA CYS A 58 2.10 -5.95 -6.74
C CYS A 58 0.73 -6.19 -7.37
N HIS A 59 -0.20 -5.25 -7.27
CA HIS A 59 -1.57 -5.40 -7.74
C HIS A 59 -1.92 -4.44 -8.87
N GLU A 60 -2.72 -4.92 -9.82
CA GLU A 60 -3.40 -4.09 -10.81
C GLU A 60 -4.92 -4.23 -10.68
N SER A 61 -5.64 -3.21 -11.12
CA SER A 61 -7.11 -3.24 -11.18
C SER A 61 -7.60 -4.34 -12.11
N ALA A 62 -8.52 -5.16 -11.62
CA ALA A 62 -9.14 -6.26 -12.37
C ALA A 62 -10.66 -6.10 -12.51
N GLY A 63 -11.18 -4.92 -12.20
CA GLY A 63 -12.61 -4.64 -12.23
C GLY A 63 -12.97 -3.37 -11.46
N PRO A 64 -14.20 -3.29 -10.92
CA PRO A 64 -14.66 -2.12 -10.20
C PRO A 64 -13.75 -1.78 -9.00
N ALA A 65 -13.59 -0.48 -8.77
CA ALA A 65 -12.97 0.04 -7.55
C ALA A 65 -13.80 -0.35 -6.31
N CYS A 66 -13.17 -0.28 -5.14
CA CYS A 66 -13.85 -0.49 -3.88
C CYS A 66 -14.86 0.64 -3.60
N THR A 67 -15.86 0.31 -2.81
CA THR A 67 -16.76 1.25 -2.13
C THR A 67 -16.63 1.05 -0.62
N ALA A 68 -17.32 1.86 0.18
CA ALA A 68 -17.28 1.71 1.64
C ALA A 68 -17.81 0.35 2.12
N ASP A 69 -18.70 -0.27 1.36
CA ASP A 69 -19.40 -1.52 1.67
C ASP A 69 -18.91 -2.72 0.84
N LYS A 70 -18.06 -2.50 -0.18
CA LYS A 70 -17.66 -3.55 -1.11
C LYS A 70 -16.19 -3.46 -1.49
N GLY A 71 -15.48 -4.58 -1.34
CA GLY A 71 -14.11 -4.73 -1.81
C GLY A 71 -13.98 -4.56 -3.33
N GLY A 72 -12.92 -3.88 -3.75
CA GLY A 72 -12.57 -3.74 -5.16
C GLY A 72 -11.99 -5.03 -5.74
N LYS A 73 -11.90 -5.12 -7.07
CA LYS A 73 -11.26 -6.27 -7.74
C LYS A 73 -9.85 -5.93 -8.16
N PHE A 74 -8.89 -6.67 -7.61
CA PHE A 74 -7.46 -6.55 -7.92
C PHE A 74 -6.87 -7.92 -8.22
N LYS A 75 -5.82 -7.95 -9.03
CA LYS A 75 -5.06 -9.17 -9.33
C LYS A 75 -3.56 -8.85 -9.33
N PRO A 76 -2.69 -9.84 -9.09
CA PRO A 76 -1.26 -9.66 -9.33
C PRO A 76 -0.99 -9.32 -10.79
N PHE A 77 -0.11 -8.35 -11.07
CA PHE A 77 0.24 -7.98 -12.44
C PHE A 77 1.12 -9.06 -13.13
N LYS A 78 1.78 -9.91 -12.35
CA LYS A 78 2.63 -11.03 -12.81
C LYS A 78 2.44 -12.28 -11.96
N LYS A 79 2.94 -13.42 -12.45
CA LYS A 79 3.04 -14.66 -11.65
C LYS A 79 3.98 -14.47 -10.47
N SER A 80 3.77 -15.20 -9.38
CA SER A 80 4.47 -14.99 -8.10
C SER A 80 5.98 -14.88 -8.25
N GLN A 81 6.61 -15.84 -8.93
CA GLN A 81 8.05 -15.86 -9.14
C GLN A 81 8.56 -14.61 -9.86
N GLU A 82 7.95 -14.24 -10.99
CA GLU A 82 8.38 -13.08 -11.78
C GLU A 82 8.15 -11.76 -11.03
N MET A 83 7.06 -11.67 -10.28
CA MET A 83 6.74 -10.51 -9.44
C MET A 83 7.76 -10.32 -8.31
N CYS A 84 8.05 -11.38 -7.55
CA CYS A 84 9.01 -11.31 -6.45
C CYS A 84 10.43 -11.05 -6.94
N GLN A 85 10.81 -11.62 -8.10
CA GLN A 85 12.13 -11.43 -8.70
C GLN A 85 12.38 -10.03 -9.26
N ALA A 86 11.34 -9.19 -9.40
CA ALA A 86 11.52 -7.79 -9.74
C ALA A 86 12.35 -7.02 -8.70
N CYS A 87 12.32 -7.47 -7.43
CA CYS A 87 13.08 -6.87 -6.34
C CYS A 87 14.03 -7.86 -5.64
N HIS A 88 13.69 -9.16 -5.59
CA HIS A 88 14.44 -10.17 -4.84
C HIS A 88 15.19 -11.12 -5.77
N VAL A 89 16.51 -10.92 -5.88
CA VAL A 89 17.37 -11.66 -6.82
C VAL A 89 17.56 -13.15 -6.48
N LYS A 90 17.50 -13.56 -5.20
CA LYS A 90 17.59 -14.97 -4.81
C LYS A 90 17.06 -15.22 -3.40
N GLY A 91 16.28 -16.29 -3.22
CA GLY A 91 16.01 -16.87 -1.90
C GLY A 91 17.26 -17.56 -1.36
N THR A 92 17.65 -17.28 -0.12
CA THR A 92 18.93 -17.76 0.45
C THR A 92 18.85 -19.14 1.11
N GLY A 93 17.66 -19.76 1.18
CA GLY A 93 17.46 -21.07 1.79
C GLY A 93 17.74 -22.26 0.86
N SER A 94 18.18 -23.38 1.41
CA SER A 94 18.43 -24.63 0.66
C SER A 94 17.22 -25.12 -0.13
N VAL A 95 16.02 -24.94 0.43
CA VAL A 95 14.73 -25.24 -0.21
C VAL A 95 14.45 -24.42 -1.48
N HIS A 96 15.17 -23.32 -1.71
CA HIS A 96 15.04 -22.49 -2.92
C HIS A 96 15.90 -22.97 -4.11
N SER A 97 16.73 -24.00 -3.89
CA SER A 97 17.70 -24.47 -4.90
C SER A 97 17.04 -25.12 -6.12
N ASP A 98 15.81 -25.63 -5.98
CA ASP A 98 15.08 -26.33 -7.04
C ASP A 98 14.51 -25.40 -8.13
N GLY A 99 14.62 -24.07 -7.96
CA GLY A 99 14.42 -23.05 -8.99
C GLY A 99 13.00 -22.85 -9.53
N LYS A 100 12.08 -23.79 -9.32
CA LYS A 100 10.68 -23.76 -9.77
C LYS A 100 9.73 -23.85 -8.58
N LEU A 101 9.79 -22.84 -7.72
CA LEU A 101 8.96 -22.76 -6.52
C LEU A 101 7.93 -21.66 -6.68
N ASP A 102 6.69 -21.97 -6.29
CA ASP A 102 5.70 -20.93 -6.09
C ASP A 102 5.92 -20.30 -4.71
N CYS A 103 6.48 -19.09 -4.70
CA CYS A 103 6.85 -18.35 -3.50
C CYS A 103 5.68 -18.25 -2.51
N LEU A 104 4.45 -18.10 -3.02
CA LEU A 104 3.27 -17.84 -2.20
C LEU A 104 2.78 -19.06 -1.41
N LYS A 105 3.28 -20.27 -1.73
CA LYS A 105 2.97 -21.48 -0.95
C LYS A 105 3.56 -21.45 0.45
N CYS A 106 4.69 -20.76 0.61
CA CYS A 106 5.40 -20.67 1.87
C CYS A 106 5.46 -19.24 2.40
N HIS A 107 5.33 -18.24 1.54
CA HIS A 107 5.44 -16.84 1.90
C HIS A 107 4.13 -16.07 1.75
N ASP A 108 3.86 -15.16 2.69
CA ASP A 108 2.80 -14.18 2.60
C ASP A 108 3.36 -12.80 2.22
N PRO A 109 3.02 -12.25 1.04
CA PRO A 109 3.62 -11.01 0.56
C PRO A 109 3.15 -9.76 1.31
N HIS A 110 2.22 -9.88 2.26
CA HIS A 110 1.78 -8.75 3.09
C HIS A 110 2.55 -8.67 4.41
N GLY A 111 2.80 -9.80 5.07
CA GLY A 111 3.52 -9.83 6.34
C GLY A 111 3.59 -11.22 6.97
N SER A 112 4.33 -11.32 8.08
CA SER A 112 4.50 -12.56 8.84
C SER A 112 4.63 -12.25 10.33
N GLU A 113 4.20 -13.16 11.19
CA GLU A 113 4.46 -13.05 12.62
C GLU A 113 5.85 -13.59 13.02
N THR A 114 6.41 -14.47 12.21
CA THR A 114 7.56 -15.30 12.62
C THR A 114 8.89 -14.75 12.13
N SER A 115 8.93 -14.12 10.94
CA SER A 115 10.19 -13.61 10.39
C SER A 115 9.99 -12.55 9.30
N GLY A 116 11.02 -11.70 9.12
CA GLY A 116 11.13 -10.80 7.96
C GLY A 116 11.33 -11.51 6.61
N GLN A 117 11.40 -12.83 6.60
CA GLN A 117 11.35 -13.64 5.38
C GLN A 117 9.92 -13.91 4.93
N MET A 118 8.91 -13.33 5.58
CA MET A 118 7.52 -13.40 5.15
C MET A 118 6.96 -14.81 5.18
N GLN A 119 7.44 -15.68 6.07
CA GLN A 119 6.97 -17.07 6.15
C GLN A 119 5.54 -17.14 6.68
N ARG A 120 4.69 -17.95 6.04
CA ARG A 120 3.36 -18.26 6.57
C ARG A 120 3.50 -19.02 7.88
N GLU A 121 2.60 -18.73 8.81
CA GLU A 121 2.43 -19.55 10.00
C GLU A 121 1.96 -20.95 9.58
N LYS A 122 2.41 -21.98 10.30
CA LYS A 122 2.02 -23.38 10.08
C LYS A 122 0.88 -23.76 10.99
#